data_AF-A0A143Y233-F1
#
_entry.id   AF-A0A143Y233-F1
#
_cell.length_a   1.000
_cell.length_b   1.000
_cell.length_c   1.000
_cell.angle_alpha   90.00
_cell.angle_beta   90.00
_cell.angle_gamma   90.00
#
_symmetry.space_group_name_H-M   'P 1'
#
loop_
_entity.id
_entity.type
_entity.pdbx_description
1 polymer ?
#
loop_
_entity_poly.entity_id
_entity_poly.type
_entity_poly.pdbx_seq_one_letter_code
_entity_poly.pdbx_strand_id
1 'polypeptide(L)'
;MLPYSIHEIYEIKTRKKQADVRQVFCDFQELYSNFPDVKNNRMSVVVTEDSNSGYEFYSALFEKNEVISAEGNSNIVNVLKEQTAKNMFVIADGAVFGSMVEDCFEFVVHNLDKRISMWMPESFEYILLKAGIIQNNKIDAILDNPSEYIECKRYPSWERFFTEILICFSDEKYKYSKKHLNPYYVLPYNLEKVKKYLWEGLQIIL
;
A
#
# COMPACT_ATOMS: atom_id res chain seq x y z
N MET A 1 1.47 16.09 9.10
CA MET A 1 1.95 14.71 9.27
C MET A 1 3.27 14.59 8.54
N LEU A 2 4.30 14.05 9.19
CA LEU A 2 5.54 13.70 8.50
C LEU A 2 5.29 12.41 7.70
N PRO A 3 5.71 12.32 6.43
CA PRO A 3 5.71 11.05 5.71
C PRO A 3 6.72 10.11 6.39
N TYR A 4 6.31 8.90 6.75
CA TYR A 4 7.17 7.86 7.30
C TYR A 4 7.04 6.60 6.42
N SER A 5 8.15 5.91 6.22
CA SER A 5 8.16 4.61 5.54
C SER A 5 7.77 3.54 6.54
N ILE A 6 6.83 2.67 6.17
CA ILE A 6 6.37 1.58 7.06
C ILE A 6 7.46 0.53 7.28
N HIS A 7 8.35 0.33 6.30
CA HIS A 7 9.55 -0.50 6.43
C HIS A 7 10.54 0.03 7.48
N GLU A 8 10.33 1.26 7.97
CA GLU A 8 11.16 1.91 8.99
C GLU A 8 10.49 1.97 10.36
N ILE A 9 9.33 1.31 10.53
CA ILE A 9 8.69 1.23 11.84
C ILE A 9 9.25 0.02 12.59
N TYR A 10 10.13 0.34 13.54
CA TYR A 10 10.83 -0.63 14.37
C TYR A 10 10.34 -0.61 15.81
N GLU A 11 10.22 -1.79 16.42
CA GLU A 11 10.12 -1.94 17.86
C GLU A 11 11.50 -1.86 18.48
N ILE A 12 11.68 -1.00 19.49
CA ILE A 12 12.91 -0.94 20.28
C ILE A 12 12.80 -1.97 21.41
N LYS A 13 13.40 -3.13 21.24
CA LYS A 13 13.45 -4.15 22.30
C LYS A 13 14.64 -3.92 23.21
N THR A 14 14.35 -3.68 24.48
CA THR A 14 15.36 -3.56 25.51
C THR A 14 15.61 -4.92 26.16
N ARG A 15 16.79 -5.52 25.93
CA ARG A 15 17.19 -6.72 26.68
C ARG A 15 17.75 -6.29 28.03
N LYS A 16 17.08 -6.60 29.14
CA LYS A 16 17.68 -6.46 30.49
C LYS A 16 17.47 -7.68 31.37
N LYS A 17 18.59 -8.20 31.88
CA LYS A 17 18.70 -8.90 33.16
C LYS A 17 20.04 -8.55 33.81
N GLN A 18 20.17 -7.35 34.39
CA GLN A 18 20.85 -7.11 35.68
C GLN A 18 20.93 -5.62 36.00
N ALA A 19 20.81 -5.32 37.30
CA ALA A 19 20.75 -4.00 37.91
C ALA A 19 22.13 -3.33 38.02
N ASP A 20 22.92 -3.37 36.95
CA ASP A 20 24.22 -2.70 36.90
C ASP A 20 24.22 -1.65 35.80
N VAL A 21 24.78 -0.48 36.07
CA VAL A 21 24.74 0.70 35.21
C VAL A 21 25.65 0.47 34.00
N ARG A 22 25.19 -0.30 33.01
CA ARG A 22 25.90 -0.52 31.76
C ARG A 22 24.96 -0.45 30.56
N GLN A 23 25.55 0.00 29.45
CA GLN A 23 24.95 0.25 28.14
C GLN A 23 23.82 -0.73 27.82
N VAL A 24 22.63 -0.16 27.59
CA VAL A 24 21.44 -0.90 27.20
C VAL A 24 21.57 -1.24 25.72
N PHE A 25 21.67 -2.53 25.40
CA PHE A 25 21.60 -2.98 24.01
C PHE A 25 20.12 -2.95 23.58
N CYS A 26 19.81 -2.04 22.68
CA CYS A 26 18.52 -1.91 22.03
C CYS A 26 18.61 -2.61 20.67
N ASP A 27 17.81 -3.66 20.49
CA ASP A 27 17.64 -4.28 19.18
C ASP A 27 16.45 -3.61 18.49
N PHE A 28 16.61 -3.22 17.23
CA PHE A 28 15.51 -2.79 16.37
C PHE A 28 14.91 -4.03 15.70
N GLN A 29 13.65 -4.31 15.96
CA GLN A 29 12.91 -5.36 15.27
C GLN A 29 11.87 -4.73 14.34
N GLU A 30 11.90 -5.10 13.07
CA GLU A 30 10.90 -4.65 12.10
C GLU A 30 9.54 -5.26 12.46
N LEU A 31 8.58 -4.39 12.80
CA LEU A 31 7.25 -4.79 13.27
C LEU A 31 6.39 -5.40 12.15
N TYR A 32 6.70 -5.08 10.89
CA TYR A 32 5.87 -5.39 9.71
C TYR A 32 6.52 -6.42 8.79
N SER A 33 7.30 -7.33 9.34
CA SER A 33 7.93 -8.43 8.59
C SER A 33 6.96 -9.58 8.26
N ASN A 34 5.67 -9.46 8.60
CA ASN A 34 4.64 -10.47 8.33
C ASN A 34 4.15 -10.43 6.89
N PHE A 35 5.07 -10.65 5.96
CA PHE A 35 4.71 -11.12 4.63
C PHE A 35 4.47 -12.63 4.72
N PRO A 36 3.29 -13.14 4.31
CA PRO A 36 3.02 -14.57 4.39
C PRO A 36 4.03 -15.35 3.54
N ASP A 37 4.30 -16.58 3.97
CA ASP A 37 5.06 -17.56 3.21
C ASP A 37 4.49 -17.67 1.78
N VAL A 38 5.25 -17.14 0.82
CA VAL A 38 4.81 -16.82 -0.55
C VAL A 38 4.26 -18.06 -1.28
N LYS A 39 4.66 -19.26 -0.83
CA LYS A 39 4.29 -20.54 -1.44
C LYS A 39 2.86 -21.02 -1.14
N ASN A 40 2.15 -20.42 -0.17
CA ASN A 40 0.84 -20.95 0.26
C ASN A 40 -0.24 -19.86 0.43
N ASN A 41 -0.11 -18.76 -0.31
CA ASN A 41 -0.97 -17.59 -0.16
C ASN A 41 -2.20 -17.68 -1.10
N ARG A 42 -3.18 -18.51 -0.75
CA ARG A 42 -4.52 -18.47 -1.39
C ARG A 42 -5.34 -17.37 -0.74
N MET A 43 -5.18 -16.13 -1.21
CA MET A 43 -5.98 -15.00 -0.75
C MET A 43 -7.43 -15.17 -1.23
N SER A 44 -8.39 -15.07 -0.32
CA SER A 44 -9.82 -15.17 -0.66
C SER A 44 -10.48 -13.81 -0.81
N VAL A 45 -10.08 -12.84 0.02
CA VAL A 45 -10.67 -11.51 0.06
C VAL A 45 -9.55 -10.46 0.05
N VAL A 46 -9.71 -9.44 -0.78
CA VAL A 46 -8.87 -8.25 -0.83
C VAL A 46 -9.65 -7.09 -0.24
N VAL A 47 -9.09 -6.41 0.76
CA VAL A 47 -9.67 -5.22 1.37
C VAL A 47 -8.85 -4.02 0.92
N THR A 48 -9.48 -3.03 0.29
CA THR A 48 -8.85 -1.78 -0.13
C THR A 48 -9.31 -0.66 0.78
N GLU A 49 -8.43 0.28 1.10
CA GLU A 49 -8.84 1.49 1.82
C GLU A 49 -9.77 2.37 0.97
N ASP A 50 -9.31 2.70 -0.23
CA ASP A 50 -9.95 3.64 -1.13
C ASP A 50 -11.24 3.01 -1.71
N SER A 51 -12.23 3.86 -1.96
CA SER A 51 -13.49 3.53 -2.63
C SER A 51 -13.54 4.03 -4.07
N ASN A 52 -12.49 4.71 -4.53
CA ASN A 52 -12.46 5.40 -5.82
C ASN A 52 -11.53 4.69 -6.83
N SER A 53 -10.64 5.44 -7.50
CA SER A 53 -9.78 4.93 -8.57
C SER A 53 -8.93 3.72 -8.18
N GLY A 54 -8.45 3.65 -6.94
CA GLY A 54 -7.71 2.48 -6.45
C GLY A 54 -8.59 1.23 -6.40
N TYR A 55 -9.82 1.35 -5.89
CA TYR A 55 -10.78 0.25 -5.82
C TYR A 55 -11.16 -0.27 -7.21
N GLU A 56 -11.47 0.63 -8.15
CA GLU A 56 -11.81 0.25 -9.53
C GLU A 56 -10.65 -0.52 -10.20
N PHE A 57 -9.41 -0.10 -9.96
CA PHE A 57 -8.23 -0.80 -10.47
C PHE A 57 -8.02 -2.17 -9.82
N TYR A 58 -8.04 -2.26 -8.49
CA TYR A 58 -7.82 -3.52 -7.79
C TYR A 58 -8.94 -4.52 -8.06
N SER A 59 -10.18 -4.05 -8.26
CA SER A 59 -11.30 -4.89 -8.68
C SER A 59 -11.05 -5.54 -10.04
N ALA A 60 -10.50 -4.78 -11.00
CA ALA A 60 -10.11 -5.31 -12.30
C ALA A 60 -8.88 -6.24 -12.23
N LEU A 61 -7.93 -5.94 -11.35
CA LEU A 61 -6.73 -6.74 -11.16
C LEU A 61 -7.03 -8.10 -10.51
N PHE A 62 -7.92 -8.12 -9.52
CA PHE A 62 -8.32 -9.29 -8.75
C PHE A 62 -9.68 -9.83 -9.19
N GLU A 63 -9.94 -9.94 -10.50
CA GLU A 63 -11.24 -10.40 -11.04
C GLU A 63 -11.73 -11.74 -10.45
N LYS A 64 -10.82 -12.59 -9.99
CA LYS A 64 -11.11 -13.91 -9.41
C LYS A 64 -11.41 -13.89 -7.90
N ASN A 65 -11.09 -12.81 -7.20
CA ASN A 65 -11.23 -12.69 -5.74
C ASN A 65 -12.25 -11.60 -5.40
N GLU A 66 -12.82 -11.67 -4.21
CA GLU A 66 -13.70 -10.62 -3.72
C GLU A 66 -12.88 -9.40 -3.28
N VAL A 67 -13.16 -8.23 -3.84
CA VAL A 67 -12.53 -6.95 -3.47
C VAL A 67 -13.55 -6.10 -2.71
N ILE A 68 -13.18 -5.65 -1.51
CA ILE A 68 -14.05 -4.90 -0.60
C ILE A 68 -13.38 -3.56 -0.27
N SER A 69 -14.10 -2.46 -0.48
CA SER A 69 -13.65 -1.14 -0.04
C SER A 69 -13.99 -0.93 1.44
N ALA A 70 -13.02 -0.47 2.23
CA ALA A 70 -13.20 -0.06 3.61
C ALA A 70 -13.74 1.37 3.75
N GLU A 71 -13.76 2.17 2.67
CA GLU A 71 -14.17 3.58 2.69
C GLU A 71 -13.34 4.45 3.65
N GLY A 72 -12.05 4.14 3.76
CA GLY A 72 -11.09 4.88 4.58
C GLY A 72 -10.34 4.02 5.61
N ASN A 73 -9.16 4.50 5.99
CA ASN A 73 -8.24 3.78 6.88
C ASN A 73 -8.85 3.41 8.24
N SER A 74 -9.73 4.26 8.77
CA SER A 74 -10.36 4.06 10.08
C SER A 74 -11.27 2.85 10.16
N ASN A 75 -11.79 2.39 9.03
CA ASN A 75 -12.78 1.34 8.98
C ASN A 75 -12.19 -0.03 8.59
N ILE A 76 -10.92 -0.07 8.18
CA ILE A 76 -10.22 -1.31 7.79
C ILE A 76 -10.30 -2.36 8.90
N VAL A 77 -10.07 -1.97 10.16
CA VAL A 77 -10.12 -2.89 11.31
C VAL A 77 -11.52 -3.46 11.52
N ASN A 78 -12.57 -2.67 11.28
CA ASN A 78 -13.96 -3.12 11.42
C ASN A 78 -14.31 -4.11 10.32
N VAL A 79 -13.95 -3.81 9.06
CA VAL A 79 -14.15 -4.73 7.93
C VAL A 79 -13.42 -6.05 8.20
N LEU A 80 -12.18 -6.03 8.69
CA LEU A 80 -11.43 -7.25 9.04
C LEU A 80 -12.08 -8.09 10.15
N LYS A 81 -12.77 -7.44 11.11
CA LYS A 81 -13.52 -8.11 12.18
C LYS A 81 -14.78 -8.79 11.65
N GLU A 82 -15.51 -8.12 10.76
CA GLU A 82 -16.77 -8.62 10.19
C GLU A 82 -16.56 -9.76 9.19
N GLN A 83 -15.38 -9.81 8.55
CA GLN A 83 -15.10 -10.86 7.57
C GLN A 83 -14.91 -12.24 8.19
N THR A 84 -15.56 -13.24 7.58
CA THR A 84 -15.44 -14.66 7.95
C THR A 84 -14.30 -15.38 7.23
N ALA A 85 -13.72 -14.73 6.22
CA ALA A 85 -12.62 -15.26 5.42
C ALA A 85 -11.37 -15.48 6.28
N LYS A 86 -10.72 -16.63 6.08
CA LYS A 86 -9.47 -16.98 6.77
C LYS A 86 -8.25 -16.34 6.14
N ASN A 87 -8.28 -16.02 4.85
CA ASN A 87 -7.13 -15.46 4.13
C ASN A 87 -7.50 -14.10 3.55
N MET A 88 -6.98 -13.04 4.15
CA MET A 88 -7.30 -11.66 3.79
C MET A 88 -6.05 -10.90 3.38
N PHE A 89 -6.17 -10.09 2.33
CA PHE A 89 -5.13 -9.21 1.85
C PHE A 89 -5.59 -7.76 1.95
N VAL A 90 -4.85 -6.92 2.67
CA VAL A 90 -5.22 -5.53 2.93
C VAL A 90 -4.31 -4.61 2.13
N ILE A 91 -4.91 -3.67 1.40
CA ILE A 91 -4.22 -2.60 0.67
C ILE A 91 -4.63 -1.27 1.28
N ALA A 92 -3.68 -0.57 1.92
CA ALA A 92 -3.95 0.69 2.63
C ALA A 92 -2.90 1.77 2.31
N ASP A 93 -3.28 3.05 2.35
CA ASP A 93 -2.33 4.16 2.25
C ASP A 93 -1.43 4.19 3.51
N GLY A 94 -0.14 4.02 3.27
CA GLY A 94 0.84 3.94 4.34
C GLY A 94 1.00 5.21 5.16
N ALA A 95 0.68 6.39 4.59
CA ALA A 95 0.90 7.66 5.27
C ALA A 95 -0.04 7.86 6.48
N VAL A 96 -1.27 7.34 6.41
CA VAL A 96 -2.31 7.54 7.42
C VAL A 96 -2.49 6.30 8.30
N PHE A 97 -2.18 5.11 7.77
CA PHE A 97 -2.42 3.85 8.48
C PHE A 97 -1.52 3.63 9.70
N GLY A 98 -0.33 4.24 9.78
CA GLY A 98 0.63 3.98 10.88
C GLY A 98 0.09 4.25 12.29
N SER A 99 -0.87 5.17 12.47
CA SER A 99 -1.52 5.36 13.77
C SER A 99 -2.50 4.23 14.15
N MET A 100 -2.91 3.42 13.18
CA MET A 100 -3.90 2.33 13.33
C MET A 100 -3.26 0.95 13.29
N VAL A 101 -1.93 0.90 13.14
CA VAL A 101 -1.25 -0.38 13.09
C VAL A 101 -1.41 -1.09 14.42
N GLU A 102 -1.21 -0.41 15.54
CA GLU A 102 -1.22 -1.04 16.86
C GLU A 102 -2.51 -1.86 17.05
N ASP A 103 -3.67 -1.25 16.76
CA ASP A 103 -4.97 -1.90 16.80
C ASP A 103 -5.09 -3.08 15.82
N CYS A 104 -4.54 -2.95 14.61
CA CYS A 104 -4.52 -4.05 13.64
C CYS A 104 -3.60 -5.19 14.06
N PHE A 105 -2.46 -4.89 14.65
CA PHE A 105 -1.49 -5.88 15.11
C PHE A 105 -2.05 -6.66 16.28
N GLU A 106 -2.63 -5.98 17.27
CA GLU A 106 -3.36 -6.64 18.35
C GLU A 106 -4.44 -7.57 17.78
N PHE A 107 -5.22 -7.10 16.80
CA PHE A 107 -6.23 -7.94 16.15
C PHE A 107 -5.63 -9.18 15.46
N VAL A 108 -4.54 -9.04 14.72
CA VAL A 108 -3.86 -10.16 14.05
C VAL A 108 -3.32 -11.17 15.07
N VAL A 109 -2.68 -10.69 16.14
CA VAL A 109 -2.13 -11.54 17.21
C VAL A 109 -3.25 -12.27 17.97
N HIS A 110 -4.41 -11.65 18.14
CA HIS A 110 -5.56 -12.26 18.81
C HIS A 110 -6.37 -13.22 17.90
N ASN A 111 -6.19 -13.15 16.57
CA ASN A 111 -6.93 -13.97 15.59
C ASN A 111 -5.97 -14.82 14.74
N LEU A 112 -5.14 -15.65 15.40
CA LEU A 112 -4.12 -16.50 14.77
C LEU A 112 -4.69 -17.54 13.78
N ASP A 113 -5.99 -17.77 13.78
CA ASP A 113 -6.70 -18.62 12.83
C ASP A 113 -6.93 -17.94 11.46
N LYS A 114 -6.79 -16.61 11.41
CA LYS A 114 -6.86 -15.80 10.19
C LYS A 114 -5.44 -15.43 9.73
N ARG A 115 -5.15 -15.69 8.45
CA ARG A 115 -3.97 -15.19 7.74
C ARG A 115 -4.29 -13.83 7.15
N ILE A 116 -3.75 -12.79 7.75
CA ILE A 116 -3.91 -11.40 7.30
C ILE A 116 -2.56 -10.94 6.75
N SER A 117 -2.56 -10.50 5.50
CA SER A 117 -1.39 -9.96 4.81
C SER A 117 -1.67 -8.53 4.45
N MET A 118 -0.71 -7.64 4.70
CA MET A 118 -0.90 -6.21 4.46
C MET A 118 0.14 -5.71 3.48
N TRP A 119 -0.31 -4.92 2.52
CA TRP A 119 0.53 -4.21 1.58
C TRP A 119 0.13 -2.74 1.59
N MET A 120 1.12 -1.88 1.85
CA MET A 120 0.90 -0.46 1.98
C MET A 120 1.80 0.26 1.00
N PRO A 121 1.33 0.42 -0.25
CA PRO A 121 2.09 1.20 -1.21
C PRO A 121 2.13 2.68 -0.78
N GLU A 122 3.16 3.39 -1.23
CA GLU A 122 3.34 4.82 -0.95
C GLU A 122 2.19 5.66 -1.51
N SER A 123 1.72 5.35 -2.72
CA SER A 123 0.44 5.80 -3.27
C SER A 123 0.09 4.95 -4.48
N PHE A 124 -1.20 4.90 -4.83
CA PHE A 124 -1.67 4.24 -6.04
C PHE A 124 -1.14 4.95 -7.30
N GLU A 125 -1.16 6.28 -7.30
CA GLU A 125 -0.67 7.11 -8.41
C GLU A 125 0.81 6.89 -8.68
N TYR A 126 1.63 6.76 -7.63
CA TYR A 126 3.05 6.44 -7.78
C TYR A 126 3.26 5.10 -8.49
N ILE A 127 2.47 4.06 -8.15
CA ILE A 127 2.55 2.76 -8.81
C ILE A 127 2.21 2.87 -10.30
N LEU A 128 1.15 3.61 -10.65
CA LEU A 128 0.76 3.82 -12.05
C LEU A 128 1.84 4.55 -12.87
N LEU A 129 2.48 5.57 -12.27
CA LEU A 129 3.59 6.29 -12.90
C LEU A 129 4.80 5.38 -13.08
N LYS A 130 5.19 4.64 -12.03
CA LYS A 130 6.32 3.70 -12.07
C LYS A 130 6.10 2.54 -13.04
N ALA A 131 4.85 2.10 -13.20
CA ALA A 131 4.46 1.11 -14.19
C ALA A 131 4.57 1.59 -15.64
N GLY A 132 4.77 2.89 -15.86
CA GLY A 132 4.86 3.47 -17.20
C GLY A 132 3.55 3.32 -17.97
N ILE A 133 2.41 3.50 -17.28
CA ILE A 133 1.09 3.57 -17.92
C ILE A 133 1.02 4.80 -18.83
N ILE A 134 1.56 5.92 -18.34
CA ILE A 134 1.79 7.14 -19.10
C ILE A 134 3.30 7.23 -19.34
N GLN A 135 3.71 7.27 -20.60
CA GLN A 135 5.12 7.35 -20.98
C GLN A 135 5.50 8.79 -21.28
N ASN A 136 6.45 9.33 -20.52
CA ASN A 136 7.03 10.63 -20.78
C ASN A 136 8.43 10.70 -20.17
N ASN A 137 9.44 11.10 -20.97
CA ASN A 137 10.82 11.21 -20.50
C ASN A 137 10.98 12.15 -19.29
N LYS A 138 10.06 13.10 -19.09
CA LYS A 138 10.04 13.97 -17.90
C LYS A 138 9.57 13.25 -16.65
N ILE A 139 8.64 12.29 -16.78
CA ILE A 139 8.17 11.49 -15.63
C ILE A 139 9.31 10.62 -15.13
N ASP A 140 10.06 9.97 -16.02
CA ASP A 140 11.19 9.11 -15.64
C ASP A 140 12.23 9.90 -14.83
N ALA A 141 12.61 11.10 -15.29
CA ALA A 141 13.52 11.98 -14.56
C ALA A 141 12.97 12.42 -13.19
N ILE A 142 11.66 12.64 -13.07
CA ILE A 142 11.02 12.97 -11.79
C ILE A 142 11.00 11.77 -10.85
N LEU A 143 10.75 10.57 -11.35
CA LEU A 143 10.71 9.34 -10.56
C LEU A 143 12.10 8.91 -10.07
N ASP A 144 13.16 9.24 -10.80
CA ASP A 144 14.54 8.97 -10.39
C ASP A 144 14.97 9.83 -9.20
N ASN A 145 14.48 11.07 -9.10
CA ASN A 145 14.79 11.96 -7.97
C ASN A 145 13.61 12.86 -7.55
N PRO A 146 12.53 12.28 -6.99
CA PRO A 146 11.31 13.02 -6.67
C PRO A 146 11.53 14.12 -5.63
N SER A 147 12.52 13.96 -4.74
CA SER A 147 12.90 14.96 -3.73
C SER A 147 13.35 16.30 -4.31
N GLU A 148 13.90 16.33 -5.53
CA GLU A 148 14.30 17.59 -6.19
C GLU A 148 13.10 18.38 -6.73
N TYR A 149 11.99 17.70 -6.99
CA TYR A 149 10.80 18.28 -7.61
C TYR A 149 9.67 18.54 -6.61
N ILE A 150 9.65 17.83 -5.48
CA ILE A 150 8.62 17.98 -4.48
C ILE A 150 8.86 19.25 -3.64
N GLU A 151 8.24 20.35 -4.07
CA GLU A 151 8.22 21.56 -3.27
C GLU A 151 7.21 21.42 -2.13
N CYS A 152 7.68 21.22 -0.90
CA CYS A 152 6.83 21.09 0.30
C CYS A 152 5.85 22.26 0.51
N LYS A 153 6.15 23.43 -0.07
CA LYS A 153 5.26 24.60 -0.06
C LYS A 153 4.05 24.44 -0.98
N ARG A 154 4.21 23.70 -2.09
CA ARG A 154 3.19 23.49 -3.12
C ARG A 154 2.44 22.18 -2.91
N TYR A 155 3.13 21.13 -2.46
CA TYR A 155 2.57 19.80 -2.27
C TYR A 155 2.75 19.36 -0.81
N PRO A 156 1.66 19.19 -0.05
CA PRO A 156 1.73 18.80 1.35
C PRO A 156 1.92 17.28 1.55
N SER A 157 1.81 16.48 0.48
CA SER A 157 2.09 15.04 0.49
C SER A 157 2.63 14.58 -0.86
N TRP A 158 3.37 13.47 -0.83
CA TRP A 158 3.87 12.77 -2.02
C TRP A 158 2.73 12.30 -2.92
N GLU A 159 1.66 11.77 -2.31
CA GLU A 159 0.43 11.38 -3.00
C GLU A 159 -0.16 12.53 -3.84
N ARG A 160 -0.27 13.75 -3.28
CA ARG A 160 -0.77 14.91 -4.04
C ARG A 160 0.15 15.30 -5.18
N PHE A 161 1.46 15.21 -4.97
CA PHE A 161 2.44 15.46 -6.00
C PHE A 161 2.31 14.48 -7.17
N PHE A 162 2.24 13.18 -6.89
CA PHE A 162 2.07 12.15 -7.92
C PHE A 162 0.71 12.23 -8.62
N THR A 163 -0.35 12.54 -7.89
CA THR A 163 -1.69 12.78 -8.48
C THR A 163 -1.64 13.91 -9.51
N GLU A 164 -1.02 15.03 -9.17
CA GLU A 164 -0.91 16.18 -10.08
C GLU A 164 -0.07 15.86 -11.31
N ILE A 165 1.05 15.15 -11.16
CA ILE A 165 1.84 14.64 -12.29
C ILE A 165 0.96 13.78 -13.20
N LEU A 166 0.24 12.82 -12.64
CA LEU A 166 -0.59 11.90 -13.41
C LEU A 166 -1.69 12.65 -14.19
N ILE A 167 -2.34 13.62 -13.56
CA ILE A 167 -3.35 14.48 -14.21
C ILE A 167 -2.71 15.33 -15.32
N CYS A 168 -1.58 15.99 -15.04
CA CYS A 168 -0.92 16.89 -15.98
C CYS A 168 -0.37 16.18 -17.23
N PHE A 169 0.14 14.96 -17.07
CA PHE A 169 0.73 14.20 -18.16
C PHE A 169 -0.24 13.21 -18.84
N SER A 170 -1.42 12.98 -18.28
CA SER A 170 -2.48 12.21 -18.94
C SER A 170 -3.06 12.96 -20.14
N ASP A 171 -3.21 12.27 -21.28
CA ASP A 171 -3.88 12.81 -22.46
C ASP A 171 -5.38 12.98 -22.18
N GLU A 172 -6.05 13.90 -22.87
CA GLU A 172 -7.49 14.11 -22.77
C GLU A 172 -8.31 12.82 -22.99
N LYS A 173 -7.82 11.91 -23.85
CA LYS A 173 -8.51 10.64 -24.15
C LYS A 173 -8.49 9.64 -22.98
N TYR A 174 -7.47 9.69 -22.13
CA TYR A 174 -7.28 8.78 -21.00
C TYR A 174 -6.95 9.55 -19.71
N LYS A 175 -7.67 10.65 -19.51
CA LYS A 175 -7.44 11.55 -18.38
C LYS A 175 -7.60 10.83 -17.06
N TYR A 176 -6.63 11.02 -16.17
CA TYR A 176 -6.71 10.48 -14.83
C TYR A 176 -7.71 11.27 -13.98
N SER A 177 -8.50 10.55 -13.19
CA SER A 177 -9.37 11.12 -12.17
C SER A 177 -9.34 10.20 -10.96
N LYS A 178 -9.10 10.82 -9.79
CA LYS A 178 -9.05 10.09 -8.52
C LYS A 178 -10.41 9.47 -8.16
N LYS A 179 -11.51 10.05 -8.64
CA LYS A 179 -12.87 9.58 -8.36
C LYS A 179 -13.29 8.41 -9.24
N HIS A 180 -12.94 8.47 -10.53
CA HIS A 180 -13.36 7.49 -11.53
C HIS A 180 -12.20 7.24 -12.49
N LEU A 181 -11.76 5.99 -12.53
CA LEU A 181 -10.65 5.57 -13.34
C LEU A 181 -11.10 5.38 -14.79
N ASN A 182 -10.34 5.91 -15.74
CA ASN A 182 -10.63 5.70 -17.15
C ASN A 182 -10.39 4.21 -17.52
N PRO A 183 -11.23 3.59 -18.37
CA PRO A 183 -11.06 2.19 -18.81
C PRO A 183 -9.67 1.87 -19.38
N TYR A 184 -8.96 2.88 -19.90
CA TYR A 184 -7.58 2.74 -20.36
C TYR A 184 -6.66 2.13 -19.29
N TYR A 185 -6.80 2.51 -18.02
CA TYR A 185 -5.92 2.04 -16.95
C TYR A 185 -6.15 0.57 -16.57
N VAL A 186 -7.33 0.03 -16.84
CA VAL A 186 -7.71 -1.37 -16.54
C VAL A 186 -7.57 -2.31 -17.75
N LEU A 187 -7.02 -1.83 -18.88
CA LEU A 187 -6.74 -2.69 -20.02
C LEU A 187 -5.76 -3.81 -19.62
N PRO A 188 -5.92 -5.05 -20.13
CA PRO A 188 -5.08 -6.19 -19.74
C PRO A 188 -3.57 -5.91 -19.86
N TYR A 189 -3.15 -5.22 -20.91
CA TYR A 189 -1.75 -4.82 -21.10
C TYR A 189 -1.23 -3.88 -19.99
N ASN A 190 -2.07 -2.96 -19.51
CA ASN A 190 -1.72 -2.02 -18.46
C ASN A 190 -1.76 -2.68 -17.07
N LEU A 191 -2.69 -3.61 -16.83
CA LEU A 191 -2.69 -4.44 -15.63
C LEU A 191 -1.39 -5.25 -15.52
N GLU A 192 -0.94 -5.89 -16.60
CA GLU A 192 0.32 -6.67 -16.64
C GLU A 192 1.56 -5.80 -16.38
N LYS A 193 1.57 -4.53 -16.81
CA LYS A 193 2.65 -3.61 -16.46
C LYS A 193 2.68 -3.33 -14.96
N VAL A 194 1.53 -3.02 -14.37
CA VAL A 194 1.41 -2.68 -12.95
C VAL A 194 1.74 -3.88 -12.06
N LYS A 195 1.34 -5.09 -12.46
CA LYS A 195 1.65 -6.34 -11.73
C LYS A 195 3.12 -6.43 -11.33
N LYS A 196 4.06 -6.03 -12.21
CA LYS A 196 5.51 -6.08 -11.96
C LYS A 196 5.99 -5.19 -10.81
N TYR A 197 5.21 -4.17 -10.46
CA TYR A 197 5.51 -3.21 -9.40
C TYR A 197 4.68 -3.45 -8.13
N LEU A 198 3.81 -4.46 -8.15
CA LEU A 198 3.17 -4.97 -6.94
C LEU A 198 4.16 -5.81 -6.14
N TRP A 199 3.87 -6.00 -4.86
CA TRP A 199 4.64 -6.87 -3.97
C TRP A 199 4.90 -8.24 -4.60
N GLU A 200 6.14 -8.77 -4.51
CA GLU A 200 6.54 -10.03 -5.16
C GLU A 200 5.60 -11.21 -4.81
N GLY A 201 5.06 -11.24 -3.59
CA GLY A 201 4.11 -12.27 -3.21
C GLY A 201 2.74 -12.14 -3.87
N LEU A 202 2.31 -10.95 -4.29
CA LEU A 202 1.10 -10.76 -5.12
C LEU A 202 1.32 -11.26 -6.56
N GLN A 203 2.52 -11.11 -7.10
CA GLN A 203 2.85 -11.50 -8.47
C GLN A 203 2.72 -13.01 -8.70
N ILE A 204 2.87 -13.81 -7.64
CA ILE A 204 2.75 -15.28 -7.69
C ILE A 204 1.30 -15.74 -7.60
N ILE A 205 0.39 -14.87 -7.13
CA ILE A 205 -1.03 -15.20 -6.88
C ILE A 205 -1.94 -14.72 -8.03
N LEU A 206 -1.53 -13.65 -8.73
CA LEU A 206 -2.22 -13.02 -9.85
C LEU A 206 -1.89 -13.66 -11.21
#